data_AF-A0A1G7XA03-F1
#
_entry.id   AF-A0A1G7XA03-F1
#
_cell.length_a   1.000
_cell.length_b   1.000
_cell.length_c   1.000
_cell.angle_alpha   90.00
_cell.angle_beta   90.00
_cell.angle_gamma   90.00
#
_symmetry.space_group_name_H-M   'P 1'
#
loop_
_entity.id
_entity.type
_entity.pdbx_description
1 polymer ?
#
loop_
_entity_poly.entity_id
_entity_poly.type
_entity_poly.pdbx_seq_one_letter_code
_entity_poly.pdbx_strand_id
1 'polypeptide(L)' 'MSDFPLYFWLAAVLVIAFIDLVAIMNLWRSDKSLVTRWVWAASIILLPVVGIIAWAYAGPRGMPKPPSSPEHSK' A
#
# COMPACT_ATOMS: atom_id res chain seq x y z
N MET A 1 7.15 1.22 23.16
CA MET A 1 5.96 1.16 22.27
C MET A 1 6.04 -0.16 21.52
N SER A 2 4.93 -0.88 21.33
CA SER A 2 4.97 -2.14 20.57
C SER A 2 4.96 -1.84 19.07
N ASP A 3 5.94 -2.38 18.34
CA ASP A 3 6.01 -2.29 16.88
C ASP A 3 5.06 -3.28 16.18
N PHE A 4 4.24 -4.00 16.96
CA PHE A 4 3.26 -4.96 16.46
C PHE A 4 2.35 -4.40 15.36
N PRO A 5 1.75 -3.20 15.48
CA PRO A 5 0.93 -2.64 14.41
C PRO A 5 1.70 -2.44 13.11
N LEU A 6 2.97 -2.01 13.19
CA LEU A 6 3.82 -1.81 12.02
C LEU A 6 4.07 -3.14 11.30
N TYR A 7 4.51 -4.17 12.03
CA TYR A 7 4.78 -5.48 11.44
C TYR A 7 3.53 -6.14 10.87
N PHE A 8 2.39 -5.98 11.54
CA PHE A 8 1.10 -6.48 11.03
C PHE A 8 0.74 -5.85 9.68
N TRP A 9 0.80 -4.51 9.57
CA TRP A 9 0.48 -3.82 8.33
C TRP A 9 1.48 -4.14 7.21
N LEU A 10 2.78 -4.23 7.52
CA LEU A 10 3.79 -4.64 6.55
C LEU A 10 3.53 -6.05 6.02
N ALA A 11 3.22 -7.01 6.91
CA ALA A 11 2.89 -8.38 6.50
C ALA A 11 1.62 -8.42 5.63
N ALA A 12 0.57 -7.67 6.01
CA ALA A 12 -0.67 -7.59 5.23
C ALA A 12 -0.43 -7.06 3.81
N VAL A 13 0.37 -6.00 3.66
CA VAL A 13 0.73 -5.44 2.34
C VAL A 13 1.47 -6.47 1.49
N LEU A 14 2.43 -7.20 2.06
CA LEU A 14 3.17 -8.24 1.33
C LEU A 14 2.26 -9.37 0.86
N VAL A 15 1.33 -9.81 1.72
CA VAL A 15 0.36 -10.86 1.35
C VAL A 15 -0.56 -10.40 0.24
N ILE A 16 -1.11 -9.18 0.33
CA ILE A 16 -1.97 -8.61 -0.72
C ILE A 16 -1.20 -8.49 -2.03
N ALA A 17 0.01 -7.94 -2.01
CA ALA A 17 0.83 -7.81 -3.21
C ALA A 17 1.13 -9.18 -3.86
N PHE A 18 1.38 -10.21 -3.06
CA PHE A 18 1.55 -11.57 -3.56
C PHE A 18 0.27 -12.10 -4.21
N ILE A 19 -0.89 -11.88 -3.59
CA ILE A 19 -2.19 -12.26 -4.14
C ILE A 19 -2.45 -11.53 -5.47
N ASP A 20 -2.12 -10.25 -5.58
CA ASP A 20 -2.27 -9.47 -6.81
C ASP A 20 -1.44 -10.07 -7.96
N LEU A 21 -0.20 -10.48 -7.70
CA LEU A 21 0.64 -11.15 -8.71
C LEU A 21 0.00 -12.47 -9.17
N VAL A 22 -0.49 -13.28 -8.23
CA VAL A 22 -1.18 -14.54 -8.54
C VAL A 22 -2.47 -14.28 -9.34
N ALA A 23 -3.23 -13.24 -8.98
CA ALA A 23 -4.45 -12.85 -9.69
C ALA A 23 -4.13 -12.45 -11.13
N ILE A 24 -3.12 -11.61 -11.37
CA ILE A 24 -2.68 -11.21 -12.71
C ILE A 24 -2.24 -12.43 -13.53
N MET A 25 -1.47 -13.35 -12.95
CA MET A 25 -1.11 -14.62 -13.62
C MET A 25 -2.34 -15.44 -14.01
N ASN A 26 -3.34 -15.51 -13.14
CA ASN A 26 -4.58 -16.24 -13.39
C ASN A 26 -5.45 -15.58 -14.47
N LEU A 27 -5.39 -14.25 -14.64
CA LEU A 27 -6.06 -13.60 -15.77
C LEU A 27 -5.56 -14.17 -17.09
N TRP A 28 -4.25 -14.42 -17.24
CA TRP A 28 -3.68 -14.90 -18.51
C TRP A 28 -3.93 -16.39 -18.77
N ARG A 29 -4.30 -17.13 -17.73
CA ARG A 29 -4.78 -18.52 -17.82
C ARG A 29 -6.29 -18.62 -18.05
N SER A 30 -7.01 -17.51 -18.01
CA SER A 30 -8.46 -17.48 -18.11
C SER A 30 -8.95 -17.51 -19.57
N ASP A 31 -10.01 -18.28 -19.82
CA ASP A 31 -10.73 -18.32 -21.11
C ASP A 31 -11.67 -17.11 -21.33
N LYS A 32 -11.59 -16.08 -20.47
CA LYS A 32 -12.37 -14.86 -20.61
C LYS A 32 -11.84 -13.97 -21.75
N SER A 33 -12.72 -13.09 -22.24
CA SER A 33 -12.37 -12.15 -23.30
C SER A 33 -11.15 -11.30 -22.92
N LEU A 34 -10.40 -10.85 -23.93
CA LEU A 34 -9.25 -9.98 -23.75
C LEU A 34 -9.64 -8.68 -23.01
N VAL A 35 -10.78 -8.08 -23.34
CA VAL A 35 -11.27 -6.86 -22.69
C VAL A 35 -11.51 -7.09 -21.19
N THR A 36 -12.20 -8.17 -20.82
CA THR A 36 -12.44 -8.49 -19.40
C THR A 36 -11.13 -8.63 -18.64
N ARG A 37 -10.17 -9.33 -19.23
CA ARG A 37 -8.83 -9.54 -18.67
C ARG A 37 -8.07 -8.23 -18.45
N TRP A 38 -8.12 -7.30 -19.40
CA TRP A 38 -7.49 -5.98 -19.25
C TRP A 38 -8.15 -5.10 -18.20
N VAL A 39 -9.48 -5.10 -18.11
CA VAL A 39 -10.21 -4.33 -17.08
C VAL A 39 -9.80 -4.78 -15.68
N TRP A 40 -9.71 -6.09 -15.45
CA TRP A 40 -9.25 -6.63 -14.17
C TRP A 40 -7.77 -6.31 -13.90
N ALA A 41 -6.89 -6.51 -14.89
CA ALA A 41 -5.46 -6.21 -14.73
C ALA A 41 -5.23 -4.73 -14.39
N ALA A 42 -5.91 -3.82 -15.11
CA ALA A 42 -5.86 -2.39 -14.84
C ALA A 42 -6.39 -2.06 -13.44
N SER A 43 -7.49 -2.67 -13.02
CA SER A 43 -8.07 -2.41 -11.70
C SER A 43 -7.12 -2.81 -10.56
N ILE A 44 -6.52 -4.01 -10.65
CA ILE A 44 -5.55 -4.51 -9.66
C ILE A 44 -4.35 -3.56 -9.53
N ILE A 45 -3.83 -3.05 -10.65
CA ILE A 45 -2.66 -2.16 -10.66
C ILE A 45 -3.03 -0.73 -10.23
N LEU A 46 -4.19 -0.23 -10.62
CA LEU A 46 -4.56 1.18 -10.38
C LEU A 46 -5.01 1.44 -8.94
N LEU A 47 -5.66 0.48 -8.27
CA LEU A 47 -6.10 0.64 -6.88
C LEU A 47 -4.99 1.07 -5.91
N PRO A 48 -3.81 0.43 -5.86
CA PRO A 48 -2.72 0.87 -4.99
C PRO A 48 -2.20 2.26 -5.39
N VAL A 49 -2.15 2.58 -6.69
CA VAL A 49 -1.73 3.91 -7.17
C VAL A 49 -2.70 4.99 -6.69
N VAL A 50 -4.01 4.74 -6.78
CA VAL A 50 -5.04 5.66 -6.25
C VAL A 50 -4.90 5.83 -4.74
N GLY A 51 -4.63 4.75 -4.00
CA GLY A 51 -4.36 4.82 -2.56
C GLY A 51 -3.16 5.70 -2.21
N ILE A 52 -2.06 5.57 -2.96
CA ILE A 52 -0.85 6.39 -2.78
C ILE A 52 -1.14 7.85 -3.10
N ILE A 53 -1.86 8.13 -4.19
CA ILE A 53 -2.25 9.49 -4.56
C ILE A 53 -3.12 10.11 -3.46
N ALA A 54 -4.14 9.39 -2.99
CA ALA A 54 -5.01 9.86 -1.91
C ALA A 54 -4.22 10.13 -0.61
N TRP A 55 -3.29 9.24 -0.25
CA TRP A 55 -2.41 9.42 0.89
C TRP A 55 -1.45 10.61 0.73
N ALA A 56 -0.92 10.87 -0.47
CA ALA A 56 -0.06 12.04 -0.69
C ALA A 56 -0.79 13.36 -0.33
N TYR A 57 -2.09 13.45 -0.63
CA TYR A 57 -2.92 14.61 -0.30
C TYR A 57 -3.36 14.64 1.17
N ALA A 58 -3.92 13.54 1.67
CA ALA A 58 -4.65 13.51 2.95
C ALA A 58 -3.97 12.66 4.04
N GLY A 59 -2.81 12.07 3.75
CA GLY A 59 -2.10 11.18 4.65
C GLY A 59 -1.61 11.89 5.92
N PRO A 60 -1.51 11.16 7.05
CA PRO A 60 -1.05 11.74 8.31
C PRO A 60 0.39 12.24 8.17
N ARG A 61 0.60 13.52 8.52
CA ARG A 61 1.92 14.16 8.56
C ARG A 61 2.25 14.47 10.01
N GLY A 62 2.95 13.56 10.68
CA GLY A 62 3.43 13.76 12.05
C GLY A 62 4.94 13.93 12.05
N MET A 63 5.45 15.10 12.46
CA MET A 63 6.82 15.20 12.95
C MET A 63 6.79 14.96 14.47
N PRO A 64 7.74 14.19 15.03
CA PRO A 64 7.91 14.13 16.47
C PRO A 64 8.06 15.55 17.03
N LYS A 65 7.35 15.87 18.12
CA LYS A 65 7.52 17.17 18.78
C LYS A 65 9.01 17.34 19.12
N PRO A 66 9.66 18.44 18.72
CA PRO A 66 11.04 18.67 19.09
C PRO A 66 11.16 18.67 20.61
N PRO A 67 12.23 18.10 21.18
CA PRO A 67 12.42 18.09 22.62
C PRO A 67 12.49 19.53 23.14
N SER A 68 11.57 19.93 24.01
CA SER A 68 11.51 21.28 24.59
C SER A 68 12.37 21.43 25.85
N SER A 69 13.44 20.63 25.99
CA SER A 69 14.30 20.70 27.18
C SER A 69 15.31 21.86 27.07
N PRO A 70 15.38 22.77 28.06
CA PRO A 70 16.40 23.82 28.11
C PRO A 70 17.84 23.26 28.21
N GLU A 71 18.03 22.00 28.62
CA GLU A 71 19.34 21.39 28.81
C GLU A 71 20.05 21.02 27.49
N HIS A 72 19.31 20.94 26.38
CA HIS A 72 19.84 20.61 25.05
C HIS A 72 19.95 21.83 24.11
N SER A 73 19.99 23.05 24.66
CA SER A 73 20.05 24.31 23.91
C SER A 73 21.46 24.94 23.84
N LYS A 74 22.54 24.16 23.91
CA LYS A 74 23.91 24.65 23.71
C LYS A 74 24.65 23.82 22.67
#